data_AF-A0A0E9P682-F1
#
_entry.id   AF-A0A0E9P682-F1
#
_cell.length_a   1.000
_cell.length_b   1.000
_cell.length_c   1.000
_cell.angle_alpha   90.00
_cell.angle_beta   90.00
_cell.angle_gamma   90.00
#
_symmetry.space_group_name_H-M   'P 1'
#
loop_
_entity.id
_entity.type
_entity.pdbx_description
1 polymer ?
#
loop_
_entity_poly.entity_id
_entity_poly.type
_entity_poly.pdbx_seq_one_letter_code
_entity_poly.pdbx_strand_id
1 'polypeptide(L)' 'MEDTEPYSPELLGAMIRLWSDSGMQECFSRAREYQLNDSAQYLP' A
#
# COMPACT_ATOMS: atom_id res chain seq x y z
N MET A 1 18.15 4.90 14.29
CA MET A 1 16.69 4.78 14.18
C MET A 1 16.43 4.68 12.69
N GLU A 2 16.64 3.48 12.14
CA GLU A 2 16.61 3.22 10.68
C GLU A 2 15.15 3.18 10.18
N ASP A 3 14.21 2.82 11.07
CA ASP A 3 12.76 2.72 10.80
C ASP A 3 12.03 4.07 10.63
N THR A 4 12.73 5.19 10.75
CA THR A 4 12.16 6.54 10.63
C THR A 4 12.63 7.30 9.39
N GLU A 5 13.52 6.71 8.59
CA GLU A 5 13.93 7.35 7.33
C GLU A 5 12.76 7.32 6.34
N PRO A 6 12.39 8.47 5.75
CA PRO A 6 11.32 8.51 4.76
C PRO A 6 11.69 7.67 3.55
N TYR A 7 10.71 6.94 2.99
CA TYR A 7 10.90 6.24 1.73
C TYR A 7 11.38 7.19 0.64
N SER A 8 12.24 6.70 -0.25
CA SER A 8 12.68 7.50 -1.38
C SER A 8 11.46 7.96 -2.22
N PRO A 9 11.52 9.15 -2.84
CA PRO A 9 10.41 9.64 -3.67
C PRO A 9 10.00 8.67 -4.77
N GLU A 10 10.95 7.93 -5.32
CA GLU A 10 10.72 6.94 -6.38
C GLU A 10 9.93 5.74 -5.86
N LEU A 11 10.27 5.24 -4.66
CA LEU A 11 9.57 4.15 -4.02
C LEU A 11 8.15 4.55 -3.62
N LEU A 12 7.99 5.73 -3.00
CA LEU A 12 6.67 6.25 -2.65
C LEU A 12 5.79 6.42 -3.89
N GLY A 13 6.34 7.00 -4.96
CA GLY A 13 5.63 7.14 -6.23
C GLY A 13 5.25 5.81 -6.87
N ALA A 14 6.08 4.77 -6.72
CA ALA A 14 5.77 3.43 -7.19
C ALA A 14 4.64 2.78 -6.37
N MET A 15 4.66 2.93 -5.04
CA MET A 15 3.61 2.43 -4.15
C MET A 15 2.24 3.05 -4.47
N ILE A 16 2.18 4.38 -4.65
CA ILE A 16 0.94 5.11 -4.99
C ILE A 16 0.37 4.61 -6.33
N ARG A 17 1.22 4.44 -7.35
CA ARG A 17 0.79 3.93 -8.66
C ARG A 17 0.27 2.50 -8.57
N LEU A 18 0.95 1.65 -7.80
CA LEU A 18 0.53 0.26 -7.60
C LEU A 18 -0.81 0.21 -6.85
N TRP A 19 -0.97 1.02 -5.80
CA TRP A 19 -2.22 1.12 -5.05
C TRP A 19 -3.39 1.56 -5.92
N SER A 20 -3.15 2.48 -6.86
CA SER A 20 -4.17 2.97 -7.79
C SER A 20 -4.52 1.98 -8.90
N ASP A 21 -3.81 0.86 -9.02
CA ASP A 21 -4.07 -0.16 -10.04
C ASP A 21 -5.38 -0.92 -9.77
N SER A 22 -6.15 -1.16 -10.82
CA SER A 22 -7.45 -1.84 -10.69
C SER A 22 -7.33 -3.27 -10.18
N GLY A 23 -6.28 -4.00 -10.57
CA GLY A 23 -6.04 -5.37 -10.09
C GLY A 23 -5.66 -5.37 -8.61
N MET A 24 -4.89 -4.38 -8.16
CA MET A 24 -4.60 -4.22 -6.73
C MET A 24 -5.85 -3.89 -5.92
N GLN A 25 -6.71 -2.98 -6.40
CA GLN A 25 -7.97 -2.64 -5.75
C GLN A 25 -8.95 -3.83 -5.70
N GLU A 26 -9.00 -4.65 -6.74
CA GLU A 26 -9.79 -5.89 -6.75
C GLU A 26 -9.26 -6.88 -5.69
N CYS A 27 -7.95 -7.09 -5.61
CA CYS A 27 -7.34 -7.89 -4.55
C CYS A 27 -7.63 -7.33 -3.15
N PHE A 28 -7.57 -6.01 -2.98
CA PHE A 28 -7.88 -5.34 -1.71
C PHE A 28 -9.35 -5.50 -1.32
N SER A 29 -10.28 -5.55 -2.28
CA SER A 29 -11.70 -5.84 -1.99
C SER A 29 -11.91 -7.21 -1.32
N ARG A 30 -10.94 -8.12 -1.53
CA ARG A 30 -10.86 -9.47 -0.94
C ARG A 30 -9.90 -9.54 0.25
N ALA A 31 -9.56 -8.40 0.86
CA ALA A 31 -8.59 -8.32 1.96
C ALA A 31 -8.87 -9.30 3.12
N ARG A 32 -10.14 -9.67 3.36
CA ARG A 32 -10.55 -10.63 4.40
C ARG A 32 -10.01 -12.06 4.19
N GLU A 33 -9.56 -12.36 2.98
CA GLU A 33 -8.91 -13.64 2.66
C GLU A 33 -7.43 -13.66 3.09
N TYR A 34 -6.89 -12.51 3.50
CA TYR A 34 -5.49 -12.31 3.85
C TYR A 34 -5.36 -11.65 5.24
N GLN A 35 -4.15 -11.69 5.80
CA GLN A 35 -3.82 -10.99 7.05
C GLN A 35 -3.44 -9.54 6.73
N LEU A 36 -4.44 -8.72 6.39
CA LEU A 36 -4.23 -7.31 6.10
C LEU A 36 -4.74 -6.45 7.26
N ASN A 37 -3.97 -5.42 7.60
CA ASN A 37 -4.35 -4.48 8.65
C ASN A 37 -5.49 -3.56 8.16
N ASP A 38 -6.43 -3.23 9.06
CA ASP A 38 -7.50 -2.26 8.77
C ASP A 38 -6.96 -0.87 8.38
N SER A 39 -5.75 -0.55 8.85
CA SER A 39 -5.08 0.71 8.53
C SER A 39 -4.61 0.79 7.07
N ALA A 40 -4.60 -0.32 6.32
CA ALA A 40 -4.09 -0.36 4.94
C ALA A 40 -4.84 0.58 4.00
N GLN A 41 -6.13 0.86 4.25
CA GLN A 41 -6.91 1.81 3.43
C GLN A 41 -6.46 3.27 3.55
N TYR A 42 -5.72 3.60 4.61
CA TYR A 42 -5.25 4.96 4.90
C TYR A 42 -3.81 5.19 4.45
N LEU A 43 -3.19 4.18 3.82
CA LEU A 43 -1.88 4.35 3.20
C LEU A 43 -2.02 5.19 1.92
N PRO A 44 -0.97 5.98 1.58
CA PRO A 44 -0.96 6.90 0.45
C PRO A 44 -0.93 6.19 -0.92
#